data_AF-A0A4P7Z3B3-F1
#
_entry.id   AF-A0A4P7Z3B3-F1
#
_cell.length_a   1.000
_cell.length_b   1.000
_cell.length_c   1.000
_cell.angle_alpha   90.00
_cell.angle_beta   90.00
_cell.angle_gamma   90.00
#
_symmetry.space_group_name_H-M   'P 1'
#
loop_
_entity.id
_entity.type
_entity.pdbx_description
1 polymer ?
#
loop_
_entity_poly.entity_id
_entity_poly.type
_entity_poly.pdbx_seq_one_letter_code
_entity_poly.pdbx_strand_id
1 'polypeptide(L)'
;MDIDISFAEAVLRRGAGLLEAEAGEAGSDPFAVLARLLAAAAATDAPLVVLSEGGSHPALFDEANRRAGEPLTARLAGLAATRQGERATMYEFDGTGPLTGNRIVAALLRPEERPDLLHVYIAVGRLRGGEAQITVPPALLRFDAAALGQTLGLLGDAVSRSPNAATAALAHAAAILPMEGHEEGGMPAALLDLYWHALTLASVRADGGLATMTPEGSA
;
A
#
# COMPACT_ATOMS: atom_id res chain seq x y z
N MET A 1 -14.55 27.60 9.56
CA MET A 1 -14.21 26.37 10.27
C MET A 1 -13.61 25.49 9.19
N ASP A 2 -12.28 25.51 9.05
CA ASP A 2 -11.61 24.63 8.10
C ASP A 2 -11.79 23.21 8.60
N ILE A 3 -12.41 22.38 7.79
CA ILE A 3 -12.49 20.95 8.07
C ILE A 3 -11.10 20.42 7.71
N ASP A 4 -10.32 20.00 8.71
CA ASP A 4 -9.06 19.32 8.49
C ASP A 4 -9.36 17.98 7.78
N ILE A 5 -9.20 17.96 6.46
CA ILE A 5 -9.36 16.75 5.66
C ILE A 5 -8.12 15.85 5.81
N SER A 6 -8.29 14.54 5.66
CA SER A 6 -7.17 13.60 5.72
C SER A 6 -6.29 13.68 4.45
N PHE A 7 -5.06 13.16 4.52
CA PHE A 7 -4.19 13.14 3.34
C PHE A 7 -4.78 12.20 2.27
N ALA A 8 -5.31 11.04 2.65
CA ALA A 8 -6.02 10.16 1.72
C ALA A 8 -7.21 10.86 1.04
N GLU A 9 -7.99 11.63 1.80
CA GLU A 9 -9.10 12.40 1.25
C GLU A 9 -8.62 13.46 0.23
N ALA A 10 -7.55 14.18 0.55
CA ALA A 10 -6.96 15.16 -0.38
C ALA A 10 -6.51 14.51 -1.71
N VAL A 11 -5.92 13.30 -1.64
CA VAL A 11 -5.55 12.52 -2.85
C VAL A 11 -6.78 12.18 -3.67
N LEU A 12 -7.86 11.68 -3.04
CA LEU A 12 -9.08 11.29 -3.74
C LEU A 12 -9.80 12.49 -4.37
N ARG A 13 -9.87 13.63 -3.67
CA ARG A 13 -10.46 14.87 -4.21
C ARG A 13 -9.69 15.36 -5.44
N ARG A 14 -8.36 15.33 -5.41
CA ARG A 14 -7.53 15.64 -6.59
C ARG A 14 -7.85 14.69 -7.75
N GLY A 15 -7.95 13.39 -7.47
CA GLY A 15 -8.29 12.39 -8.48
C GLY A 15 -9.66 12.62 -9.12
N ALA A 16 -10.67 12.96 -8.31
CA ALA A 16 -12.01 13.28 -8.80
C ALA A 16 -11.99 14.50 -9.74
N GLY A 17 -11.31 15.59 -9.34
CA GLY A 17 -11.16 16.76 -10.21
C GLY A 17 -10.45 16.46 -11.53
N LEU A 18 -9.48 15.53 -11.53
CA LEU A 18 -8.80 15.07 -12.74
C LEU A 18 -9.65 14.19 -13.65
N LEU A 19 -10.68 13.51 -13.12
CA LEU A 19 -11.63 12.75 -13.94
C LEU A 19 -12.68 13.66 -14.60
N GLU A 20 -13.00 14.78 -13.96
CA GLU A 20 -13.95 15.78 -14.48
C GLU A 20 -13.34 16.71 -15.53
N ALA A 21 -12.04 17.01 -15.43
CA ALA A 21 -11.31 17.78 -16.43
C ALA A 21 -11.11 16.95 -17.72
N GLU A 22 -11.46 17.51 -18.89
CA GLU A 22 -11.16 16.88 -20.19
C GLU A 22 -9.66 16.56 -20.28
N ALA A 23 -9.33 15.41 -20.89
CA ALA A 23 -8.05 14.68 -20.76
C ALA A 23 -6.75 15.38 -21.24
N GLY A 24 -6.74 16.71 -21.36
CA GLY A 24 -5.65 17.50 -21.93
C GLY A 24 -4.56 17.98 -20.97
N GLU A 25 -4.73 17.86 -19.64
CA GLU A 25 -3.75 18.37 -18.67
C GLU A 25 -3.29 17.32 -17.62
N ALA A 26 -3.36 16.03 -17.95
CA ALA A 26 -2.59 15.03 -17.22
C ALA A 26 -1.11 15.16 -17.64
N GLY A 27 -0.45 16.22 -17.16
CA GLY A 27 1.00 16.30 -17.19
C GLY A 27 1.60 15.05 -16.56
N SER A 28 2.84 14.74 -16.92
CA SER A 28 3.65 13.59 -16.51
C SER A 28 3.91 13.46 -14.99
N ASP A 29 3.04 14.01 -14.13
CA ASP A 29 3.10 13.96 -12.68
C ASP A 29 2.60 12.59 -12.18
N PRO A 30 3.47 11.74 -11.59
CA PRO A 30 3.09 10.44 -11.07
C PRO A 30 2.01 10.52 -9.98
N PHE A 31 1.91 11.65 -9.28
CA PHE A 31 0.87 11.85 -8.28
C PHE A 31 -0.51 12.06 -8.91
N ALA A 32 -0.61 12.84 -9.99
CA ALA A 32 -1.84 12.99 -10.75
C ALA A 32 -2.32 11.64 -11.33
N VAL A 33 -1.38 10.82 -11.84
CA VAL A 33 -1.68 9.45 -12.32
C VAL A 33 -2.25 8.60 -11.19
N LEU A 34 -1.58 8.53 -10.04
CA LEU A 34 -2.05 7.77 -8.88
C LEU A 34 -3.44 8.25 -8.39
N ALA A 35 -3.61 9.56 -8.23
CA ALA A 35 -4.86 10.15 -7.77
C ALA A 35 -6.01 9.78 -8.72
N ARG A 36 -5.79 9.87 -10.04
CA ARG A 36 -6.77 9.48 -11.06
C ARG A 36 -7.10 8.00 -11.00
N LEU A 37 -6.10 7.12 -10.86
CA LEU A 37 -6.31 5.68 -10.73
C LEU A 37 -7.18 5.34 -9.51
N LEU A 38 -6.92 5.98 -8.36
CA LEU A 38 -7.68 5.77 -7.14
C LEU A 38 -9.11 6.29 -7.25
N ALA A 39 -9.30 7.47 -7.82
CA ALA A 39 -10.63 8.02 -8.07
C ALA A 39 -11.43 7.16 -9.07
N ALA A 40 -10.77 6.64 -10.12
CA ALA A 40 -11.41 5.75 -11.07
C ALA A 40 -11.85 4.44 -10.38
N ALA A 41 -10.97 3.83 -9.58
CA ALA A 41 -11.30 2.63 -8.81
C ALA A 41 -12.44 2.86 -7.81
N ALA A 42 -12.51 4.05 -7.19
CA ALA A 42 -13.62 4.45 -6.33
C ALA A 42 -14.94 4.62 -7.12
N ALA A 43 -14.87 5.10 -8.36
CA ALA A 43 -16.02 5.39 -9.19
C ALA A 43 -16.61 4.17 -9.93
N THR A 44 -15.80 3.20 -10.34
CA THR A 44 -16.24 2.10 -11.21
C THR A 44 -16.82 0.88 -10.49
N ASP A 45 -16.28 0.48 -9.32
CA ASP A 45 -16.48 -0.90 -8.86
C ASP A 45 -16.97 -1.10 -7.41
N ALA A 46 -16.82 -0.12 -6.51
CA ALA A 46 -17.08 -0.20 -5.05
C ALA A 46 -16.42 -1.40 -4.28
N PRO A 47 -16.10 -1.24 -2.99
CA PRO A 47 -15.73 -0.03 -2.27
C PRO A 47 -14.22 0.19 -2.33
N LEU A 48 -13.79 1.41 -2.64
CA LEU A 48 -12.48 1.87 -2.19
C LEU A 48 -12.57 1.98 -0.66
N VAL A 49 -11.65 1.31 0.06
CA VAL A 49 -11.63 1.33 1.52
C VAL A 49 -10.45 2.16 2.00
N VAL A 50 -10.70 3.14 2.87
CA VAL A 50 -9.66 3.95 3.52
C VAL A 50 -9.55 3.56 4.99
N LEU A 51 -8.35 3.23 5.43
CA LEU A 51 -8.02 2.82 6.80
C LEU A 51 -6.93 3.76 7.31
N SER A 52 -7.09 4.32 8.49
CA SER A 52 -6.12 5.25 9.07
C SER A 52 -5.67 4.79 10.45
N GLU A 53 -4.37 4.93 10.72
CA GLU A 53 -3.72 4.62 12.00
C GLU A 53 -4.33 5.43 13.15
N GLY A 54 -4.51 6.74 12.94
CA GLY A 54 -5.20 7.62 13.89
C GLY A 54 -6.73 7.58 13.81
N GLY A 55 -7.28 6.67 13.00
CA GLY A 55 -8.71 6.58 12.69
C GLY A 55 -9.39 5.40 13.35
N SER A 56 -10.30 4.75 12.62
CA SER A 56 -11.19 3.70 13.14
C SER A 56 -10.55 2.32 13.31
N HIS A 57 -9.29 2.13 12.91
CA HIS A 57 -8.67 0.80 12.87
C HIS A 57 -7.23 0.74 13.43
N PRO A 58 -6.91 1.35 14.58
CA PRO A 58 -5.55 1.38 15.13
C PRO A 58 -4.98 -0.03 15.35
N ALA A 59 -5.80 -0.97 15.84
CA ALA A 59 -5.39 -2.35 16.09
C ALA A 59 -4.81 -3.04 14.83
N LEU A 60 -5.30 -2.70 13.63
CA LEU A 60 -4.75 -3.22 12.38
C LEU A 60 -3.29 -2.79 12.17
N PHE A 61 -2.99 -1.53 12.47
CA PHE A 61 -1.65 -0.97 12.34
C PHE A 61 -0.72 -1.51 13.42
N ASP A 62 -1.21 -1.66 14.65
CA ASP A 62 -0.44 -2.27 15.75
C ASP A 62 -0.04 -3.71 15.43
N GLU A 63 -0.98 -4.53 14.95
CA GLU A 63 -0.69 -5.91 14.56
C GLU A 63 0.25 -5.96 13.35
N ALA A 64 0.07 -5.07 12.36
CA ALA A 64 1.00 -4.99 11.23
C ALA A 64 2.40 -4.58 11.67
N ASN A 65 2.53 -3.66 12.62
CA ASN A 65 3.81 -3.27 13.23
C ASN A 65 4.45 -4.45 13.99
N ARG A 66 3.65 -5.19 14.76
CA ARG A 66 4.10 -6.40 15.47
C ARG A 66 4.63 -7.44 14.48
N ARG A 67 3.88 -7.74 13.42
CA ARG A 67 4.30 -8.70 12.38
C ARG A 67 5.49 -8.19 11.57
N ALA A 68 5.60 -6.89 11.34
CA ALA A 68 6.74 -6.31 10.62
C ALA A 68 8.07 -6.58 11.33
N GLY A 69 8.05 -6.65 12.68
CA GLY A 69 9.20 -7.00 13.52
C GLY A 69 9.55 -8.50 13.57
N GLU A 70 8.70 -9.38 13.02
CA GLU A 70 8.99 -10.81 12.95
C GLU A 70 10.06 -11.13 11.90
N PRO A 71 10.82 -12.24 12.04
CA PRO A 71 11.72 -12.71 11.01
C PRO A 71 11.01 -12.87 9.67
N LEU A 72 11.70 -12.51 8.58
CA LEU A 72 11.14 -12.58 7.23
C LEU A 72 10.51 -13.94 6.93
N THR A 73 11.17 -15.02 7.33
CA THR A 73 10.72 -16.40 7.14
C THR A 73 9.35 -16.70 7.76
N ALA A 74 9.01 -16.07 8.88
CA ALA A 74 7.71 -16.22 9.55
C ALA A 74 6.58 -15.48 8.81
N ARG A 75 6.91 -14.35 8.17
CA ARG A 75 5.94 -13.49 7.48
C ARG A 75 5.52 -14.02 6.10
N LEU A 76 6.36 -14.82 5.44
CA LEU A 76 6.16 -15.21 4.04
C LEU A 76 4.86 -15.98 3.80
N ALA A 77 4.43 -16.81 4.75
CA ALA A 77 3.19 -17.56 4.62
C ALA A 77 1.96 -16.64 4.56
N GLY A 78 1.91 -15.62 5.45
CA GLY A 78 0.83 -14.63 5.43
C GLY A 78 0.84 -13.78 4.16
N LEU A 79 2.03 -13.37 3.70
CA LEU A 79 2.17 -12.64 2.44
C LEU A 79 1.71 -13.48 1.24
N ALA A 80 1.99 -14.78 1.22
CA ALA A 80 1.56 -15.68 0.14
C ALA A 80 0.04 -15.94 0.14
N ALA A 81 -0.56 -15.94 1.33
CA ALA A 81 -2.00 -16.09 1.52
C ALA A 81 -2.79 -14.80 1.27
N THR A 82 -2.11 -13.66 1.13
CA THR A 82 -2.76 -12.35 1.01
C THR A 82 -3.67 -12.30 -0.22
N ARG A 83 -4.92 -11.90 -0.01
CA ARG A 83 -5.93 -11.65 -1.03
C ARG A 83 -6.68 -10.37 -0.70
N GLN A 84 -7.03 -9.58 -1.71
CA GLN A 84 -7.85 -8.38 -1.56
C GLN A 84 -9.18 -8.59 -2.28
N GLY A 85 -10.30 -8.36 -1.58
CA GLY A 85 -11.63 -8.41 -2.19
C GLY A 85 -11.98 -7.09 -2.88
N GLU A 86 -11.58 -5.98 -2.28
CA GLU A 86 -11.85 -4.62 -2.72
C GLU A 86 -11.01 -4.25 -3.94
N ARG A 87 -11.55 -3.39 -4.81
CA ARG A 87 -10.81 -2.89 -5.99
C ARG A 87 -9.57 -2.10 -5.58
N ALA A 88 -9.73 -1.27 -4.56
CA ALA A 88 -8.67 -0.43 -4.00
C ALA A 88 -8.77 -0.36 -2.48
N THR A 89 -7.64 -0.36 -1.81
CA THR A 89 -7.50 -0.07 -0.38
C THR A 89 -6.44 1.00 -0.18
N MET A 90 -6.68 1.96 0.71
CA MET A 90 -5.72 2.96 1.12
C MET A 90 -5.47 2.86 2.62
N TYR A 91 -4.20 2.83 3.00
CA TYR A 91 -3.75 2.93 4.38
C TYR A 91 -3.08 4.28 4.59
N GLU A 92 -3.56 5.06 5.55
CA GLU A 92 -3.00 6.35 5.93
C GLU A 92 -2.37 6.28 7.33
N PHE A 93 -1.10 6.63 7.43
CA PHE A 93 -0.33 6.56 8.67
C PHE A 93 0.75 7.64 8.73
N ASP A 94 1.27 7.86 9.94
CA ASP A 94 2.31 8.87 10.16
C ASP A 94 3.70 8.36 9.76
N GLY A 95 4.48 9.23 9.12
CA GLY A 95 5.87 8.94 8.84
C GLY A 95 6.71 8.92 10.11
N THR A 96 7.59 7.94 10.23
CA THR A 96 8.50 7.78 11.38
C THR A 96 9.96 7.97 10.96
N GLY A 97 10.84 8.21 11.93
CA GLY A 97 12.28 8.35 11.70
C GLY A 97 12.59 9.47 10.69
N PRO A 98 13.29 9.20 9.57
CA PRO A 98 13.58 10.19 8.53
C PRO A 98 12.34 10.81 7.86
N LEU A 99 11.18 10.16 7.97
CA LEU A 99 9.92 10.64 7.38
C LEU A 99 9.04 11.41 8.38
N THR A 100 9.51 11.65 9.60
CA THR A 100 8.77 12.37 10.64
C THR A 100 8.22 13.70 10.13
N GLY A 101 6.93 13.95 10.40
CA GLY A 101 6.20 15.14 9.94
C GLY A 101 5.67 15.04 8.50
N ASN A 102 5.78 13.87 7.86
CA ASN A 102 5.04 13.55 6.64
C ASN A 102 3.89 12.59 6.96
N ARG A 103 2.83 12.67 6.15
CA ARG A 103 1.76 11.68 6.05
C ARG A 103 2.12 10.71 4.92
N ILE A 104 1.84 9.43 5.14
CA ILE A 104 2.07 8.37 4.17
C ILE A 104 0.72 7.79 3.79
N VAL A 105 0.52 7.62 2.48
CA VAL A 105 -0.57 6.82 1.93
C VAL A 105 0.03 5.64 1.20
N ALA A 106 -0.33 4.44 1.65
CA ALA A 106 -0.09 3.20 0.92
C ALA A 106 -1.38 2.75 0.25
N ALA A 107 -1.42 2.82 -1.07
CA ALA A 107 -2.58 2.45 -1.86
C ALA A 107 -2.35 1.12 -2.58
N LEU A 108 -3.26 0.17 -2.38
CA LEU A 108 -3.23 -1.16 -2.97
C LEU A 108 -4.38 -1.30 -3.95
N LEU A 109 -4.04 -1.41 -5.23
CA LEU A 109 -4.99 -1.72 -6.29
C LEU A 109 -4.78 -3.18 -6.69
N ARG A 110 -5.87 -3.92 -6.86
CA ARG A 110 -5.82 -5.25 -7.48
C ARG A 110 -6.38 -5.18 -8.89
N PRO A 111 -5.90 -5.97 -9.86
CA PRO A 111 -6.62 -6.23 -11.10
C PRO A 111 -7.94 -6.99 -10.84
N GLU A 112 -8.88 -6.88 -11.77
CA GLU A 112 -10.26 -7.35 -11.57
C GLU A 112 -10.31 -8.88 -11.41
N GLU A 113 -9.55 -9.58 -12.24
CA GLU A 113 -9.52 -11.04 -12.33
C GLU A 113 -8.50 -11.69 -11.38
N ARG A 114 -7.74 -10.90 -10.60
CA ARG A 114 -6.60 -11.39 -9.81
C ARG A 114 -6.58 -10.79 -8.39
N PRO A 115 -7.30 -11.38 -7.42
CA PRO A 115 -7.34 -10.90 -6.03
C PRO A 115 -6.04 -11.09 -5.24
N ASP A 116 -5.16 -11.92 -5.77
CA ASP A 116 -3.82 -12.28 -5.28
C ASP A 116 -2.70 -11.38 -5.81
N LEU A 117 -3.05 -10.49 -6.74
CA LEU A 117 -2.11 -9.63 -7.41
C LEU A 117 -2.34 -8.19 -7.00
N LEU A 118 -1.33 -7.61 -6.36
CA LEU A 118 -1.42 -6.30 -5.74
C LEU A 118 -0.44 -5.34 -6.40
N HIS A 119 -0.95 -4.20 -6.83
CA HIS A 119 -0.18 -3.03 -7.21
C HIS A 119 -0.18 -2.07 -6.02
N VAL A 120 0.97 -1.99 -5.36
CA VAL A 120 1.17 -1.14 -4.19
C VAL A 120 1.80 0.16 -4.65
N TYR A 121 1.20 1.27 -4.26
CA TYR A 121 1.70 2.62 -4.50
C TYR A 121 1.93 3.30 -3.17
N ILE A 122 3.09 3.93 -3.00
CA ILE A 122 3.38 4.72 -1.81
C ILE A 122 3.45 6.20 -2.21
N ALA A 123 2.62 7.03 -1.59
CA ALA A 123 2.71 8.48 -1.67
C ALA A 123 3.13 9.03 -0.30
N VAL A 124 4.18 9.86 -0.28
CA VAL A 124 4.65 10.54 0.92
C VAL A 124 4.50 12.03 0.73
N GLY A 125 3.89 12.70 1.68
CA GLY A 125 3.65 14.13 1.56
C GLY A 125 3.21 14.79 2.84
N ARG A 126 2.68 16.01 2.71
CA ARG A 126 2.16 16.82 3.80
C ARG A 126 0.86 17.48 3.35
N LEU A 127 0.00 17.79 4.30
CA LEU A 127 -1.16 18.65 4.05
C LEU A 127 -0.75 20.11 4.26
N ARG A 128 -1.05 20.96 3.29
CA ARG A 128 -0.96 22.42 3.42
C ARG A 128 -2.17 23.08 2.78
N GLY A 129 -2.95 23.82 3.57
CA GLY A 129 -4.13 24.53 3.07
C GLY A 129 -5.20 23.60 2.46
N GLY A 130 -5.32 22.36 2.95
CA GLY A 130 -6.25 21.38 2.37
C GLY A 130 -5.76 20.67 1.11
N GLU A 131 -4.51 20.89 0.69
CA GLU A 131 -3.91 20.22 -0.47
C GLU A 131 -2.77 19.28 -0.07
N ALA A 132 -2.68 18.15 -0.78
CA ALA A 132 -1.60 17.20 -0.65
C ALA A 132 -0.34 17.71 -1.38
N GLN A 133 0.71 18.02 -0.63
CA GLN A 133 2.04 18.34 -1.15
C GLN A 133 2.95 17.11 -1.08
N ILE A 134 3.32 16.58 -2.24
CA ILE A 134 4.16 15.39 -2.34
C ILE A 134 5.63 15.75 -2.06
N THR A 135 6.23 14.99 -1.14
CA THR A 135 7.66 15.13 -0.79
C THR A 135 8.51 14.05 -1.44
N VAL A 136 7.91 12.90 -1.78
CA VAL A 136 8.55 11.83 -2.54
C VAL A 136 7.61 11.39 -3.67
N PRO A 137 8.06 11.39 -4.93
CA PRO A 137 7.25 10.91 -6.05
C PRO A 137 6.74 9.49 -5.78
N PRO A 138 5.45 9.20 -6.06
CA PRO A 138 4.95 7.85 -5.97
C PRO A 138 5.74 6.87 -6.84
N ALA A 139 5.84 5.64 -6.37
CA ALA A 139 6.38 4.52 -7.12
C ALA A 139 5.42 3.32 -7.03
N LEU A 140 5.63 2.33 -7.90
CA LEU A 140 4.82 1.12 -7.98
C LEU A 140 5.66 -0.11 -7.63
N LEU A 141 5.21 -0.87 -6.63
CA LEU A 141 5.59 -2.26 -6.43
C LEU A 141 4.43 -3.17 -6.86
N ARG A 142 4.69 -4.03 -7.83
CA ARG A 142 3.83 -5.18 -8.14
C ARG A 142 4.21 -6.35 -7.23
N PHE A 143 3.23 -6.97 -6.59
CA PHE A 143 3.40 -8.15 -5.76
C PHE A 143 2.36 -9.23 -6.13
N ASP A 144 2.82 -10.43 -6.42
CA ASP A 144 1.98 -11.59 -6.74
C ASP A 144 2.05 -12.62 -5.60
N ALA A 145 1.03 -12.63 -4.74
CA ALA A 145 0.95 -13.50 -3.58
C ALA A 145 0.85 -14.99 -3.98
N ALA A 146 0.21 -15.31 -5.11
CA ALA A 146 0.15 -16.68 -5.61
C ALA A 146 1.50 -17.15 -6.14
N ALA A 147 2.23 -16.31 -6.88
CA ALA A 147 3.60 -16.61 -7.30
C ALA A 147 4.52 -16.84 -6.10
N LEU A 148 4.37 -16.03 -5.03
CA LEU A 148 5.08 -16.27 -3.78
C LEU A 148 4.74 -17.66 -3.24
N GLY A 149 3.45 -17.99 -3.05
CA GLY A 149 3.02 -19.29 -2.52
C GLY A 149 3.55 -20.48 -3.33
N GLN A 150 3.53 -20.39 -4.66
CA GLN A 150 4.12 -21.42 -5.53
C GLN A 150 5.62 -21.56 -5.31
N THR A 151 6.35 -20.43 -5.21
CA THR A 151 7.80 -20.43 -5.00
C THR A 151 8.16 -21.01 -3.63
N LEU A 152 7.39 -20.68 -2.59
CA LEU A 152 7.57 -21.26 -1.26
C LEU A 152 7.34 -22.79 -1.29
N GLY A 153 6.33 -23.26 -2.00
CA GLY A 153 6.07 -24.69 -2.19
C GLY A 153 7.22 -25.42 -2.87
N LEU A 154 7.88 -24.79 -3.86
CA LEU A 154 9.04 -25.35 -4.55
C LEU A 154 10.30 -25.38 -3.67
N LEU A 155 10.53 -24.34 -2.88
CA LEU A 155 11.69 -24.24 -2.00
C LEU A 155 11.55 -25.06 -0.71
N GLY A 156 10.31 -25.32 -0.26
CA GLY A 156 10.00 -26.11 0.93
C GLY A 156 10.73 -25.61 2.18
N ASP A 157 11.26 -26.56 2.97
CA ASP A 157 11.96 -26.28 4.23
C ASP A 157 13.27 -25.49 4.08
N ALA A 158 13.74 -25.22 2.85
CA ALA A 158 14.87 -24.34 2.65
C ALA A 158 14.55 -22.90 3.06
N VAL A 159 13.30 -22.45 2.86
CA VAL A 159 12.88 -21.08 3.16
C VAL A 159 12.98 -20.78 4.65
N SER A 160 12.53 -21.69 5.51
CA SER A 160 12.53 -21.48 6.96
C SER A 160 13.95 -21.46 7.56
N ARG A 161 14.93 -22.04 6.85
CA ARG A 161 16.32 -22.18 7.32
C ARG A 161 17.30 -21.20 6.67
N SER A 162 16.91 -20.53 5.59
CA SER A 162 17.80 -19.68 4.81
C SER A 162 17.15 -18.33 4.49
N PRO A 163 17.68 -17.21 5.04
CA PRO A 163 17.20 -15.88 4.68
C PRO A 163 17.40 -15.58 3.19
N ASN A 164 18.43 -16.15 2.55
CA ASN A 164 18.66 -15.98 1.12
C ASN A 164 17.54 -16.64 0.29
N ALA A 165 17.05 -17.82 0.70
CA ALA A 165 15.94 -18.47 0.03
C ALA A 165 14.63 -17.67 0.20
N ALA A 166 14.41 -17.12 1.41
CA ALA A 166 13.29 -16.23 1.70
C ALA A 166 13.32 -14.95 0.85
N THR A 167 14.47 -14.29 0.76
CA THR A 167 14.65 -13.09 -0.08
C THR A 167 14.50 -13.40 -1.56
N ALA A 168 15.01 -14.54 -2.04
CA ALA A 168 14.85 -14.95 -3.43
C ALA A 168 13.38 -15.21 -3.79
N ALA A 169 12.60 -15.83 -2.88
CA ALA A 169 11.18 -16.05 -3.08
C ALA A 169 10.41 -14.73 -3.21
N LEU A 170 10.74 -13.73 -2.38
CA LEU A 170 10.15 -12.40 -2.49
C LEU A 170 10.54 -11.68 -3.77
N ALA A 171 11.83 -11.73 -4.14
CA ALA A 171 12.31 -11.11 -5.37
C ALA A 171 11.66 -11.72 -6.63
N HIS A 172 11.29 -13.00 -6.59
CA HIS A 172 10.53 -13.64 -7.66
C HIS A 172 9.07 -13.17 -7.71
N ALA A 173 8.45 -12.94 -6.55
CA ALA A 173 7.05 -12.55 -6.43
C ALA A 173 6.80 -11.04 -6.56
N ALA A 174 7.84 -10.21 -6.48
CA ALA A 174 7.74 -8.76 -6.46
C ALA A 174 8.60 -8.10 -7.53
N ALA A 175 8.04 -7.08 -8.20
CA ALA A 175 8.75 -6.27 -9.18
C ALA A 175 8.42 -4.80 -8.98
N ILE A 176 9.46 -3.97 -8.94
CA ILE A 176 9.30 -2.52 -8.99
C ILE A 176 9.11 -2.16 -10.46
N LEU A 177 8.04 -1.42 -10.75
CA LEU A 177 7.73 -1.00 -12.11
C LEU A 177 7.78 0.53 -12.19
N PRO A 178 8.29 1.10 -13.29
CA PRO A 178 8.20 2.54 -13.50
C PRO A 178 6.73 2.95 -13.58
N MET A 179 6.43 4.13 -13.04
CA MET A 179 5.14 4.77 -13.27
C MET A 179 5.18 5.53 -14.59
N GLU A 180 4.02 5.59 -15.26
CA GLU A 180 3.87 6.39 -16.48
C GLU A 180 4.29 7.85 -16.23
N GLY A 181 5.15 8.38 -17.11
CA GLY A 181 5.72 9.72 -16.95
C GLY A 181 6.97 9.81 -16.06
N HIS A 182 7.41 8.71 -15.44
CA HIS A 182 8.58 8.68 -14.56
C HIS A 182 9.40 7.39 -14.70
N GLU A 183 9.83 7.13 -15.93
CA GLU A 183 10.50 5.89 -16.35
C GLU A 183 12.00 5.85 -15.96
N GLU A 184 12.65 7.01 -15.81
CA GLU A 184 14.10 7.11 -15.57
C GLU A 184 14.50 7.16 -14.08
N GLY A 185 13.54 7.04 -13.15
CA GLY A 185 13.78 7.07 -11.71
C GLY A 185 13.72 5.70 -11.07
N GLY A 186 14.85 5.21 -10.54
CA GLY A 186 14.85 4.05 -9.64
C GLY A 186 14.09 4.36 -8.33
N MET A 187 13.41 3.36 -7.77
CA MET A 187 12.73 3.52 -6.49
C MET A 187 13.75 3.76 -5.37
N PRO A 188 13.59 4.82 -4.55
CA PRO A 188 14.45 5.02 -3.39
C PRO A 188 14.36 3.80 -2.45
N ALA A 189 15.51 3.26 -2.04
CA ALA A 189 15.56 2.13 -1.10
C ALA A 189 14.77 2.39 0.19
N ALA A 190 14.67 3.66 0.60
CA ALA A 190 13.88 4.11 1.74
C ALA A 190 12.37 3.84 1.61
N LEU A 191 11.84 3.63 0.40
CA LEU A 191 10.43 3.26 0.21
C LEU A 191 10.18 1.75 0.38
N LEU A 192 11.20 0.92 0.28
CA LEU A 192 11.06 -0.54 0.33
C LEU A 192 10.38 -1.01 1.63
N ASP A 193 10.78 -0.42 2.76
CA ASP A 193 10.18 -0.73 4.06
C ASP A 193 8.70 -0.36 4.12
N LEU A 194 8.30 0.75 3.48
CA LEU A 194 6.90 1.17 3.39
C LEU A 194 6.07 0.22 2.53
N TYR A 195 6.62 -0.28 1.42
CA TYR A 195 5.94 -1.30 0.62
C TYR A 195 5.73 -2.60 1.41
N TRP A 196 6.75 -3.05 2.14
CA TRP A 196 6.62 -4.25 2.96
C TRP A 196 5.66 -4.05 4.12
N HIS A 197 5.62 -2.86 4.72
CA HIS A 197 4.64 -2.53 5.72
C HIS A 197 3.21 -2.54 5.13
N ALA A 198 3.00 -1.94 3.96
CA ALA A 198 1.72 -1.94 3.25
C ALA A 198 1.22 -3.37 2.93
N LEU A 199 2.11 -4.25 2.46
CA LEU A 199 1.77 -5.66 2.21
C LEU A 199 1.51 -6.43 3.51
N THR A 200 2.18 -6.06 4.60
CA THR A 200 1.89 -6.63 5.93
C THR A 200 0.51 -6.20 6.42
N LEU A 201 0.13 -4.93 6.27
CA LEU A 201 -1.22 -4.43 6.56
C LEU A 201 -2.28 -5.20 5.76
N ALA A 202 -2.02 -5.46 4.47
CA ALA A 202 -2.92 -6.25 3.63
C ALA A 202 -3.03 -7.71 4.09
N SER A 203 -1.90 -8.33 4.44
CA SER A 203 -1.85 -9.70 4.95
C SER A 203 -2.61 -9.84 6.28
N VAL A 204 -2.39 -8.95 7.24
CA VAL A 204 -3.09 -8.95 8.53
C VAL A 204 -4.59 -8.83 8.31
N ARG A 205 -5.01 -7.91 7.43
CA ARG A 205 -6.41 -7.73 7.11
C ARG A 205 -7.03 -8.99 6.49
N ALA A 206 -6.30 -9.68 5.62
CA ALA A 206 -6.76 -10.91 4.98
C ALA A 206 -6.88 -12.10 5.95
N ASP A 207 -6.01 -12.20 6.95
CA ASP A 207 -5.90 -13.37 7.84
C ASP A 207 -6.98 -13.45 8.94
N GLY A 208 -7.67 -12.35 9.28
CA GLY A 208 -8.67 -12.35 10.35
C GLY A 208 -9.81 -11.37 10.18
N GLY A 209 -9.71 -10.43 9.23
CA GLY A 209 -10.63 -9.32 9.14
C GLY A 209 -10.63 -8.46 10.41
N LEU A 210 -11.12 -7.25 10.30
CA LEU A 210 -11.30 -6.34 11.43
C LEU A 210 -12.22 -6.91 12.55
N ALA A 211 -12.86 -8.07 12.30
CA ALA A 211 -13.82 -8.74 13.17
C ALA A 211 -13.19 -9.61 14.29
N THR A 212 -11.96 -10.11 14.12
CA THR A 212 -11.28 -10.91 15.17
C THR A 212 -10.32 -10.10 16.02
N MET A 213 -10.10 -8.82 15.68
CA MET A 213 -9.19 -7.93 16.37
C MET A 213 -9.95 -7.23 17.50
N THR A 214 -9.90 -7.79 18.71
CA THR A 214 -10.39 -7.09 19.90
C THR A 214 -9.62 -5.78 20.06
N PRO A 215 -10.28 -4.60 20.11
CA PRO A 215 -9.61 -3.37 20.45
C PRO A 215 -9.10 -3.50 21.89
N GLU A 216 -7.78 -3.54 22.06
CA GLU A 216 -7.19 -3.39 23.39
C GLU A 216 -7.38 -1.94 23.83
N GLY A 217 -8.38 -1.76 24.69
CA GLY A 217 -8.50 -0.71 25.72
C GLY A 217 -8.07 0.70 25.34
N SER A 218 -9.05 1.56 25.08
CA SER A 218 -8.94 2.97 25.47
C SER A 218 -8.75 3.05 26.98
N ALA A 219 -7.54 3.38 27.43
CA ALA A 219 -7.23 3.78 28.80
C ALA A 219 -6.64 5.19 28.78
#